data_AF-A0A0C2FMS6-F1
#
_entry.id   AF-A0A0C2FMS6-F1
#
_cell.length_a   1.000
_cell.length_b   1.000
_cell.length_c   1.000
_cell.angle_alpha   90.00
_cell.angle_beta   90.00
_cell.angle_gamma   90.00
#
_symmetry.space_group_name_H-M   'P 1'
#
loop_
_entity.id
_entity.type
_entity.pdbx_description
1 polymer ?
#
loop_
_entity_poly.entity_id
_entity_poly.type
_entity_poly.pdbx_seq_one_letter_code
_entity_poly.pdbx_strand_id
1 'polypeptide(L)'
;YTMECTTIHLNVNGKYVKAENVDPETNLAYFLRYTAVNACLYPLYMAHHRLILTVEGIGSTKKLHPIQERIARGGFCAPGFVMSAYALLRNNPNPSIREINQAIKGNLCRCTGYRPIVEALQSFSEGGCCNGINGMGKCPCKQPTDLDREKLVTFNDFPKFDESQEILFPPEFI
;
A
#
# COMPACT_ATOMS: atom_id res chain seq x y z
N TYR A 1 -0.18 -19.44 -14.57
CA TYR A 1 -1.57 -18.97 -14.38
C TYR A 1 -1.78 -18.59 -12.92
N THR A 2 -1.17 -17.49 -12.50
CA THR A 2 -1.40 -16.86 -11.19
C THR A 2 -2.51 -15.84 -11.39
N MET A 3 -3.74 -16.17 -10.97
CA MET A 3 -4.73 -15.12 -10.77
C MET A 3 -4.29 -14.32 -9.55
N GLU A 4 -3.64 -13.19 -9.80
CA GLU A 4 -3.22 -12.25 -8.78
C GLU A 4 -4.47 -11.60 -8.20
N CYS A 5 -4.92 -12.11 -7.05
CA CYS A 5 -6.23 -11.80 -6.50
C CYS A 5 -6.45 -10.35 -6.06
N THR A 6 -5.53 -9.40 -6.29
CA THR A 6 -5.73 -8.00 -5.89
C THR A 6 -5.39 -7.06 -7.04
N THR A 7 -6.42 -6.59 -7.74
CA THR A 7 -6.33 -5.50 -8.71
C THR A 7 -6.73 -4.19 -8.04
N ILE A 8 -6.02 -3.10 -8.31
CA ILE A 8 -6.37 -1.78 -7.80
C ILE A 8 -7.12 -1.00 -8.88
N HIS A 9 -8.28 -0.47 -8.52
CA HIS A 9 -9.06 0.44 -9.36
C HIS A 9 -8.87 1.88 -8.93
N LEU A 10 -8.80 2.75 -9.92
CA LEU A 10 -8.84 4.20 -9.77
C LEU A 10 -10.21 4.74 -10.18
N ASN A 11 -10.84 5.48 -9.27
CA ASN A 11 -12.11 6.16 -9.51
C ASN A 11 -11.87 7.66 -9.66
N VAL A 12 -12.39 8.23 -10.76
CA VAL A 12 -12.45 9.68 -11.04
C VAL A 12 -13.91 10.08 -10.90
N ASN A 13 -14.27 10.80 -9.83
CA ASN A 13 -15.58 11.45 -9.75
C ASN A 13 -15.38 12.94 -10.03
N GLY A 14 -15.87 13.39 -11.18
CA GLY A 14 -15.81 14.79 -11.60
C GLY A 14 -16.53 15.75 -10.63
N LYS A 15 -15.91 16.93 -10.48
CA LYS A 15 -16.38 18.18 -9.83
C LYS A 15 -16.92 18.02 -8.40
N TYR A 16 -16.10 18.42 -7.39
CA TYR A 16 -16.39 19.46 -6.39
C TYR A 16 -15.30 19.55 -5.26
N VAL A 17 -14.75 20.78 -5.11
CA VAL A 17 -14.21 21.53 -3.94
C VAL A 17 -12.95 21.09 -3.15
N LYS A 18 -12.32 19.92 -3.39
CA LYS A 18 -10.92 19.69 -2.95
C LYS A 18 -10.12 19.01 -4.06
N ALA A 19 -9.57 19.83 -4.95
CA ALA A 19 -8.73 19.39 -6.05
C ALA A 19 -7.33 19.07 -5.53
N GLU A 20 -6.93 17.80 -5.54
CA GLU A 20 -5.53 17.41 -5.33
C GLU A 20 -4.80 17.29 -6.68
N ASN A 21 -5.53 17.09 -7.78
CA ASN A 21 -4.99 17.09 -9.14
C ASN A 21 -5.89 17.91 -10.06
N VAL A 22 -5.26 18.79 -10.84
CA VAL A 22 -5.92 19.65 -11.84
C VAL A 22 -5.40 19.23 -13.20
N ASP A 23 -6.31 18.88 -14.10
CA ASP A 23 -5.95 18.61 -15.49
C ASP A 23 -5.43 19.90 -16.16
N PRO A 24 -4.22 19.91 -16.74
CA PRO A 24 -3.60 21.11 -17.27
C PRO A 24 -4.27 21.68 -18.53
N GLU A 25 -5.05 20.89 -19.26
CA GLU A 25 -5.72 21.30 -20.50
C GLU A 25 -7.16 21.78 -20.25
N THR A 26 -7.87 21.11 -19.36
CA THR A 26 -9.31 21.36 -19.10
C THR A 26 -9.56 22.17 -17.83
N ASN A 27 -8.54 22.38 -16.98
CA ASN A 27 -8.64 23.03 -15.67
C ASN A 27 -9.73 22.40 -14.78
N LEU A 28 -10.04 21.13 -15.02
CA LEU A 28 -10.99 20.36 -14.23
C LEU A 28 -10.26 19.72 -13.05
N ALA A 29 -10.80 19.95 -11.87
CA ALA A 29 -10.39 19.27 -10.65
C ALA A 29 -10.97 17.86 -10.61
N TYR A 30 -10.11 16.88 -10.34
CA TYR A 30 -10.52 15.51 -10.11
C TYR A 30 -9.90 14.93 -8.84
N PHE A 31 -10.58 13.94 -8.27
CA PHE A 31 -10.11 13.18 -7.12
C PHE A 31 -9.84 11.73 -7.53
N LEU A 32 -8.65 11.21 -7.19
CA LEU A 32 -8.28 9.83 -7.44
C LEU A 32 -8.47 9.01 -6.16
N ARG A 33 -9.28 7.95 -6.26
CA ARG A 33 -9.41 6.98 -5.17
C ARG A 33 -8.88 5.61 -5.59
N TYR A 34 -7.91 5.10 -4.83
CA TYR A 34 -7.32 3.78 -5.04
C TYR A 34 -8.10 2.74 -4.25
N THR A 35 -8.64 1.72 -4.91
CA THR A 35 -9.39 0.64 -4.23
C THR A 35 -8.82 -0.71 -4.63
N ALA A 36 -8.28 -1.45 -3.67
CA ALA A 36 -7.90 -2.84 -3.86
C ALA A 36 -9.16 -3.72 -3.89
N VAL A 37 -9.31 -4.54 -4.93
CA VAL A 37 -10.44 -5.47 -5.08
C VAL A 37 -9.99 -6.86 -5.50
N ASN A 38 -10.86 -7.83 -5.26
CA ASN A 38 -10.65 -9.21 -5.68
C ASN A 38 -10.90 -9.36 -7.18
N ALA A 39 -9.84 -9.53 -7.97
CA ALA A 39 -9.93 -9.66 -9.43
C ALA A 39 -10.87 -10.81 -9.87
N CYS A 40 -10.89 -11.91 -9.10
CA CYS A 40 -11.73 -13.08 -9.38
C CYS A 40 -13.24 -12.84 -9.24
N LEU A 41 -13.65 -11.77 -8.56
CA LEU A 41 -15.06 -11.41 -8.34
C LEU A 41 -15.43 -10.11 -9.04
N TYR A 42 -14.50 -9.47 -9.76
CA TYR A 42 -14.72 -8.18 -10.37
C TYR A 42 -15.21 -8.35 -11.83
N PRO A 43 -16.45 -7.98 -12.15
CA PRO A 43 -16.96 -8.11 -13.51
C PRO A 43 -16.24 -7.17 -14.47
N LEU A 44 -15.84 -7.69 -15.65
CA LEU A 44 -15.06 -6.94 -16.64
C LEU A 44 -15.73 -5.63 -17.08
N TYR A 45 -17.06 -5.60 -17.22
CA TYR A 45 -17.78 -4.39 -17.63
C TYR A 45 -17.66 -3.23 -16.60
N MET A 46 -17.42 -3.54 -15.32
CA MET A 46 -17.22 -2.52 -14.30
C MET A 46 -15.86 -1.82 -14.43
N ALA A 47 -14.91 -2.41 -15.15
CA ALA A 47 -13.58 -1.87 -15.39
C ALA A 47 -13.56 -0.75 -16.45
N HIS A 48 -14.68 -0.50 -17.12
CA HIS A 48 -14.77 0.55 -18.13
C HIS A 48 -14.41 1.92 -17.53
N HIS A 49 -13.55 2.68 -18.22
CA HIS A 49 -12.99 3.97 -17.75
C HIS A 49 -12.30 3.91 -16.37
N ARG A 50 -11.64 2.79 -16.04
CA ARG A 50 -10.83 2.67 -14.83
C ARG A 50 -9.41 2.23 -15.17
N LEU A 51 -8.44 2.80 -14.48
CA LEU A 51 -7.08 2.26 -14.51
C LEU A 51 -7.01 1.02 -13.62
N ILE A 52 -6.57 -0.09 -14.22
CA ILE A 52 -6.27 -1.35 -13.56
C ILE A 52 -4.77 -1.40 -13.29
N LEU A 53 -4.38 -1.56 -12.03
CA LEU A 53 -3.00 -1.79 -11.63
C LEU A 53 -2.85 -3.17 -11.00
N THR A 54 -1.80 -3.89 -11.41
CA THR A 54 -1.36 -5.19 -10.87
C THR A 54 0.03 -5.07 -10.25
N VAL A 55 0.55 -6.14 -9.64
CA VAL A 55 1.84 -6.08 -8.93
C VAL A 55 3.00 -5.79 -9.88
N GLU A 56 2.90 -6.21 -11.13
CA GLU A 56 3.91 -5.96 -12.16
C GLU A 56 3.87 -4.52 -12.68
N GLY A 57 2.73 -3.84 -12.54
CA GLY A 57 2.57 -2.44 -12.93
C GLY A 57 3.31 -1.47 -12.02
N ILE A 58 3.40 -1.79 -10.72
CA ILE A 58 4.03 -0.91 -9.71
C ILE A 58 5.55 -1.11 -9.61
N GLY A 59 6.07 -2.25 -10.08
CA GLY A 59 7.49 -2.56 -9.98
C GLY A 59 7.83 -3.92 -10.57
N SER A 60 9.10 -4.09 -10.90
CA SER A 60 9.65 -5.29 -11.54
C SER A 60 10.94 -5.72 -10.84
N THR A 61 11.46 -6.89 -11.18
CA THR A 61 12.74 -7.37 -10.63
C THR A 61 13.91 -6.42 -10.88
N LYS A 62 13.83 -5.56 -11.90
CA LYS A 62 14.82 -4.53 -12.22
C LYS A 62 14.69 -3.26 -11.36
N LYS A 63 13.47 -2.90 -10.98
CA LYS A 63 13.16 -1.71 -10.17
C LYS A 63 11.97 -2.06 -9.28
N LEU A 64 12.28 -2.41 -8.04
CA LEU A 64 11.27 -2.78 -7.06
C LEU A 64 10.66 -1.52 -6.45
N HIS A 65 9.36 -1.59 -6.22
CA HIS A 65 8.67 -0.58 -5.44
C HIS A 65 9.08 -0.70 -3.95
N PRO A 66 9.17 0.39 -3.17
CA PRO A 66 9.51 0.32 -1.73
C PRO A 66 8.66 -0.69 -0.95
N ILE A 67 7.38 -0.84 -1.30
CA ILE A 67 6.48 -1.85 -0.71
C ILE A 67 6.93 -3.28 -1.05
N GLN A 68 7.31 -3.52 -2.31
CA GLN A 68 7.81 -4.83 -2.76
C GLN A 68 9.17 -5.17 -2.14
N GLU A 69 10.00 -4.17 -1.82
CA GLU A 69 11.27 -4.42 -1.14
C GLU A 69 11.08 -4.78 0.33
N ARG A 70 10.16 -4.12 1.03
CA ARG A 70 9.92 -4.37 2.46
C ARG A 70 9.12 -5.63 2.73
N ILE A 71 8.25 -6.06 1.81
CA ILE A 71 7.52 -7.33 1.91
C ILE A 71 8.39 -8.47 1.37
N ALA A 72 8.45 -9.59 2.09
CA ALA A 72 9.27 -10.75 1.73
C ALA A 72 9.00 -11.24 0.29
N ARG A 73 10.07 -11.32 -0.51
CA ARG A 73 10.08 -11.51 -1.98
C ARG A 73 9.63 -12.88 -2.51
N GLY A 74 8.93 -13.70 -1.72
CA GLY A 74 8.70 -15.10 -2.09
C GLY A 74 7.49 -15.72 -1.41
N GLY A 75 6.29 -15.40 -1.88
CA GLY A 75 5.07 -16.04 -1.42
C GLY A 75 3.91 -15.84 -2.39
N PHE A 76 3.07 -16.87 -2.54
CA PHE A 76 1.88 -16.82 -3.40
C PHE A 76 0.90 -15.70 -3.00
N CYS A 77 0.82 -15.40 -1.70
CA CYS A 77 -0.03 -14.33 -1.17
C CYS A 77 0.61 -12.93 -1.26
N ALA A 78 1.91 -12.82 -1.58
CA ALA A 78 2.63 -11.55 -1.53
C ALA A 78 2.05 -10.47 -2.46
N PRO A 79 1.66 -10.76 -3.72
CA PRO A 79 1.02 -9.76 -4.59
C PRO A 79 -0.22 -9.13 -3.95
N GLY A 80 -1.05 -9.94 -3.27
CA GLY A 80 -2.24 -9.43 -2.60
C GLY A 80 -1.94 -8.43 -1.49
N PHE A 81 -0.95 -8.75 -0.64
CA PHE A 81 -0.51 -7.82 0.42
C PHE A 81 0.12 -6.56 -0.14
N VAL A 82 0.96 -6.67 -1.18
CA VAL A 82 1.61 -5.54 -1.82
C VAL A 82 0.56 -4.59 -2.40
N MET A 83 -0.43 -5.10 -3.14
CA MET A 83 -1.45 -4.25 -3.77
C MET A 83 -2.41 -3.64 -2.75
N SER A 84 -2.79 -4.36 -1.69
CA SER A 84 -3.57 -3.76 -0.60
C SER A 84 -2.82 -2.65 0.13
N ALA A 85 -1.51 -2.83 0.36
CA ALA A 85 -0.67 -1.81 0.96
C ALA A 85 -0.47 -0.60 0.05
N TYR A 86 -0.28 -0.84 -1.25
CA TYR A 86 -0.16 0.22 -2.25
C TYR A 86 -1.44 1.06 -2.32
N ALA A 87 -2.62 0.43 -2.38
CA ALA A 87 -3.88 1.16 -2.35
C ALA A 87 -4.05 2.00 -1.08
N LEU A 88 -3.60 1.50 0.07
CA LEU A 88 -3.62 2.27 1.31
C LEU A 88 -2.70 3.49 1.23
N LEU A 89 -1.44 3.30 0.85
CA LEU A 89 -0.43 4.37 0.81
C LEU A 89 -0.75 5.45 -0.23
N ARG A 90 -1.35 5.09 -1.37
CA ARG A 90 -1.81 6.07 -2.36
C ARG A 90 -2.98 6.93 -1.89
N ASN A 91 -3.80 6.44 -0.95
CA ASN A 91 -4.89 7.25 -0.37
C ASN A 91 -4.47 7.95 0.93
N ASN A 92 -3.53 7.39 1.68
CA ASN A 92 -3.02 7.92 2.93
C ASN A 92 -1.52 7.56 3.06
N PRO A 93 -0.60 8.49 2.77
CA PRO A 93 0.85 8.26 2.79
C PRO A 93 1.41 7.95 4.17
N ASN A 94 0.73 8.36 5.24
CA ASN A 94 1.11 8.08 6.63
C ASN A 94 -0.03 7.35 7.35
N PRO A 95 -0.27 6.07 7.02
CA PRO A 95 -1.40 5.32 7.56
C PRO A 95 -1.17 4.95 9.02
N SER A 96 -2.23 4.92 9.82
CA SER A 96 -2.20 4.36 11.17
C SER A 96 -2.13 2.83 11.14
N ILE A 97 -1.68 2.24 12.26
CA ILE A 97 -1.65 0.77 12.44
C ILE A 97 -3.03 0.14 12.22
N ARG A 98 -4.10 0.85 12.62
CA ARG A 98 -5.48 0.37 12.43
C ARG A 98 -5.85 0.29 10.96
N GLU A 99 -5.47 1.30 10.16
CA GLU A 99 -5.71 1.33 8.72
C GLU A 99 -4.90 0.24 8.00
N ILE A 100 -3.64 0.03 8.40
CA ILE A 100 -2.80 -1.06 7.88
C ILE A 100 -3.47 -2.41 8.10
N ASN A 101 -3.89 -2.72 9.34
CA ASN A 101 -4.56 -3.97 9.66
C ASN A 101 -5.88 -4.14 8.90
N GLN A 102 -6.62 -3.04 8.69
CA GLN A 102 -7.86 -3.06 7.93
C GLN A 102 -7.61 -3.34 6.45
N ALA A 103 -6.57 -2.74 5.86
CA ALA A 103 -6.22 -2.90 4.45
C ALA A 103 -5.82 -4.35 4.11
N ILE A 104 -5.14 -5.04 5.02
CA ILE A 104 -4.66 -6.42 4.78
C ILE A 104 -5.64 -7.51 5.23
N LYS A 105 -6.77 -7.16 5.85
CA LYS A 105 -7.73 -8.13 6.42
C LYS A 105 -8.27 -9.14 5.39
N GLY A 106 -8.33 -8.75 4.11
CA GLY A 106 -8.78 -9.60 3.01
C GLY A 106 -7.70 -10.54 2.45
N ASN A 107 -6.44 -10.41 2.87
CA ASN A 107 -5.32 -11.20 2.34
C ASN A 107 -4.97 -12.32 3.31
N LEU A 108 -5.05 -13.56 2.82
CA LEU A 108 -4.74 -14.74 3.63
C LEU A 108 -3.28 -15.17 3.44
N CYS A 109 -2.57 -15.39 4.54
CA CYS A 109 -1.23 -15.99 4.54
C CYS A 109 -1.18 -17.24 5.41
N ARG A 110 -0.67 -18.35 4.85
CA ARG A 110 -0.48 -19.61 5.58
C ARG A 110 0.95 -19.81 6.10
N CYS A 111 1.94 -19.15 5.49
CA CYS A 111 3.35 -19.44 5.74
C CYS A 111 3.97 -18.58 6.85
N THR A 112 3.74 -17.27 6.84
CA THR A 112 4.52 -16.31 7.64
C THR A 112 3.89 -15.93 8.99
N GLY A 113 2.64 -16.32 9.22
CA GLY A 113 1.92 -15.95 10.45
C GLY A 113 1.65 -14.44 10.60
N TYR A 114 1.62 -13.69 9.50
CA TYR A 114 1.33 -12.24 9.40
C TYR A 114 2.33 -11.28 10.06
N ARG A 115 2.96 -11.64 11.18
CA ARG A 115 3.86 -10.76 11.94
C ARG A 115 4.88 -10.01 11.06
N PRO A 116 5.70 -10.66 10.22
CA PRO A 116 6.68 -9.95 9.40
C PRO A 116 6.05 -9.03 8.34
N ILE A 117 4.82 -9.34 7.88
CA ILE A 117 4.09 -8.50 6.92
C ILE A 117 3.60 -7.23 7.61
N VAL A 118 3.03 -7.37 8.82
CA VAL A 118 2.56 -6.23 9.61
C VAL A 118 3.72 -5.33 10.00
N GLU A 119 4.84 -5.89 10.45
CA GLU A 119 6.06 -5.13 10.78
C GLU A 119 6.60 -4.37 9.57
N ALA A 120 6.63 -5.00 8.39
CA ALA A 120 7.03 -4.32 7.15
C ALA A 120 6.10 -3.17 6.80
N LEU A 121 4.79 -3.31 6.97
CA LEU A 121 3.83 -2.23 6.68
C LEU A 121 3.86 -1.10 7.71
N GLN A 122 4.09 -1.44 8.99
CA GLN A 122 4.26 -0.45 10.05
C GLN A 122 5.47 0.46 9.81
N SER A 123 6.47 0.02 9.04
CA SER A 123 7.60 0.88 8.67
C SER A 123 7.23 2.07 7.75
N PHE A 124 6.03 2.08 7.17
CA PHE A 124 5.48 3.23 6.43
C PHE A 124 4.64 4.16 7.32
N SER A 125 4.39 3.78 8.57
CA SER A 125 3.69 4.60 9.56
C SER A 125 4.69 5.30 10.46
N GLU A 126 4.45 6.57 10.79
CA GLU A 126 5.22 7.28 11.82
C GLU A 126 4.89 6.82 13.26
N GLY A 127 3.97 5.87 13.43
CA GLY A 127 3.56 5.32 14.72
C GLY A 127 4.19 3.97 15.03
N GLY A 128 5.08 3.90 16.02
CA GLY A 128 5.48 2.64 16.64
C GLY A 128 4.27 1.87 17.20
N CYS A 129 4.46 0.57 17.49
CA CYS A 129 3.50 -0.51 17.83
C CYS A 129 2.26 -0.20 18.70
N CYS A 130 2.12 1.01 19.23
CA CYS A 130 0.97 1.52 19.97
C CYS A 130 1.05 3.05 20.05
N ASN A 131 0.46 3.80 19.09
CA ASN A 131 0.32 5.27 19.09
C ASN A 131 1.40 6.01 19.90
N GLY A 132 2.66 5.67 19.63
CA GLY A 132 3.77 6.13 20.43
C GLY A 132 4.02 7.57 20.06
N ILE A 133 3.55 8.48 20.92
CA ILE A 133 3.83 9.91 20.81
C ILE A 133 5.35 10.06 20.61
N ASN A 134 5.75 10.56 19.43
CA ASN A 134 7.10 11.05 19.15
C ASN A 134 8.28 10.10 19.41
N GLY A 135 8.22 8.81 19.04
CA GLY A 135 9.43 7.97 19.02
C GLY A 135 10.19 7.85 20.34
N MET A 136 9.62 8.27 21.46
CA MET A 136 10.21 8.20 22.79
C MET A 136 9.58 7.00 23.51
N GLY A 137 10.29 5.89 23.42
CA GLY A 137 9.92 4.57 23.92
C GLY A 137 9.33 4.54 25.34
N LYS A 138 8.00 4.51 25.43
CA LYS A 138 7.30 4.04 26.62
C LYS A 138 5.92 3.47 26.29
N CYS A 139 5.88 2.51 25.36
CA CYS A 139 4.69 1.66 25.27
C CYS A 139 4.79 0.54 26.33
N PRO A 140 3.75 0.29 27.14
CA PRO A 140 3.78 -0.72 28.21
C PRO A 140 4.12 -2.15 27.76
N CYS A 141 3.95 -2.44 26.46
CA CYS A 141 4.28 -3.74 25.86
C CYS A 141 5.75 -3.88 25.41
N LYS A 142 6.55 -2.80 25.44
CA LYS A 142 8.01 -2.83 25.28
C LYS A 142 8.67 -2.47 26.61
N GLN A 143 8.58 -3.39 27.57
CA GLN A 143 9.65 -3.47 28.56
C GLN A 143 10.87 -4.04 27.84
N PRO A 144 12.05 -3.42 27.92
CA PRO A 144 13.25 -3.95 27.29
C PRO A 144 13.56 -5.27 27.98
N THR A 145 13.21 -6.37 27.35
CA THR A 145 13.67 -7.69 27.77
C THR A 145 14.89 -8.02 26.93
N ASP A 146 15.82 -8.79 27.50
CA ASP A 146 17.13 -9.09 26.90
C ASP A 146 17.10 -9.73 25.50
N LEU A 147 15.90 -10.04 24.98
CA LEU A 147 15.58 -10.57 23.65
C LEU A 147 15.47 -9.50 22.54
N ASP A 148 15.45 -8.20 22.87
CA ASP A 148 15.35 -7.10 21.90
C ASP A 148 16.65 -6.82 21.12
N ARG A 149 17.71 -7.63 21.32
CA ARG A 149 19.08 -7.27 20.95
C ARG A 149 19.47 -7.50 19.48
N GLU A 150 18.71 -8.23 18.68
CA GLU A 150 18.97 -8.35 17.23
C GLU A 150 17.66 -8.36 16.44
N LYS A 151 17.24 -7.18 15.96
CA LYS A 151 16.18 -7.12 14.94
C LYS A 151 16.68 -7.82 13.68
N LEU A 152 15.93 -8.81 13.21
CA LEU A 152 16.25 -9.56 11.98
C LEU A 152 16.34 -8.67 10.73
N VAL A 153 15.61 -7.55 10.71
CA VAL A 153 15.60 -6.58 9.62
C VAL A 153 15.50 -5.15 10.17
N THR A 154 16.35 -4.26 9.66
CA THR A 154 16.29 -2.81 9.86
C THR A 154 15.63 -2.16 8.66
N PHE A 155 14.48 -1.51 8.85
CA PHE A 155 13.75 -0.87 7.75
C PHE A 155 14.33 0.50 7.32
N ASN A 156 15.34 1.01 8.03
CA ASN A 156 15.98 2.30 7.73
C ASN A 156 16.80 2.27 6.43
N ASP A 157 17.29 1.09 6.05
CA ASP A 157 18.14 0.90 4.87
C ASP A 157 17.32 0.77 3.57
N PHE A 158 15.99 0.69 3.68
CA PHE A 158 15.09 0.55 2.55
C PHE A 158 14.73 1.92 1.96
N PRO A 159 14.45 2.00 0.65
CA PRO A 159 14.00 3.22 0.02
C PRO A 159 12.71 3.72 0.70
N LYS A 160 12.60 5.04 0.79
CA LYS A 160 11.39 5.70 1.27
C LYS A 160 10.33 5.67 0.18
N PHE A 161 9.07 5.64 0.61
CA PHE A 161 7.94 5.84 -0.28
C PHE A 161 7.94 7.30 -0.73
N ASP A 162 7.86 7.53 -2.05
CA ASP A 162 7.83 8.85 -2.66
C ASP A 162 6.61 8.93 -3.58
N GLU A 163 5.62 9.71 -3.17
CA GLU A 163 4.36 9.90 -3.89
C GLU A 163 4.56 10.52 -5.28
N SER A 164 5.65 11.25 -5.51
CA SER A 164 5.90 11.93 -6.79
C SER A 164 6.35 10.99 -7.91
N GLN A 165 6.92 9.83 -7.55
CA GLN A 165 7.46 8.84 -8.48
C GLN A 165 6.43 7.76 -8.85
N GLU A 166 5.19 8.01 -8.48
CA GLU A 166 4.09 7.09 -8.62
C GLU A 166 3.49 7.08 -10.03
N ILE A 167 2.78 5.99 -10.34
CA ILE A 167 2.09 5.87 -11.63
C ILE A 167 1.07 7.00 -11.76
N LEU A 168 1.19 7.76 -12.85
CA LEU A 168 0.27 8.80 -13.26
C LEU A 168 -0.99 8.20 -13.87
N PHE A 169 -2.12 8.84 -13.62
CA PHE A 169 -3.39 8.43 -14.20
C PHE A 169 -3.45 8.84 -15.69
N PRO A 170 -3.84 7.95 -16.62
CA PRO A 170 -3.97 8.30 -18.03
C PRO A 170 -5.01 9.41 -18.26
N PRO A 171 -4.69 10.49 -18.99
CA PRO A 171 -5.61 11.61 -19.20
C PRO A 171 -6.84 11.25 -20.04
N GLU A 172 -6.76 10.18 -20.85
CA GLU A 172 -7.87 9.67 -21.67
C GLU A 172 -9.09 9.22 -20.86
N PHE A 173 -8.95 9.02 -19.55
CA PHE A 173 -9.99 8.54 -18.65
C PHE A 173 -10.49 9.60 -17.65
N ILE A 174 -10.08 10.86 -17.82
CA ILE A 174 -10.49 12.01 -17.00
C ILE A 174 -11.78 12.63 -17.52
#